data_AF-A0A353R5X8-F1
#
_entry.id   AF-A0A353R5X8-F1
#
_cell.length_a   1.000
_cell.length_b   1.000
_cell.length_c   1.000
_cell.angle_alpha   90.00
_cell.angle_beta   90.00
_cell.angle_gamma   90.00
#
_symmetry.space_group_name_H-M   'P 1'
#
loop_
_entity.id
_entity.type
_entity.pdbx_description
1 polymer ?
#
loop_
_entity_poly.entity_id
_entity_poly.type
_entity_poly.pdbx_seq_one_letter_code
_entity_poly.pdbx_strand_id
1 'polypeptide(L)'
;MRGYLALNDDFRTIYGAVFDHDSETPGLGAEITTSFFSDPFRGKSLYSGDQFVSISVLKQGRSHNNPNAVDGISGGTLTSRGVENMIRESLKPYIPFLRHYE
;
A
#
# COMPACT_ATOMS: atom_id res chain seq x y z
N MET A 1 4.80 10.15 -7.83
CA MET A 1 4.89 9.20 -6.70
C MET A 1 5.54 7.93 -7.19
N ARG A 2 6.36 7.31 -6.35
CA ARG A 2 7.07 6.06 -6.62
C ARG A 2 7.22 5.27 -5.32
N GLY A 3 7.60 4.00 -5.42
CA GLY A 3 7.82 3.17 -4.25
C GLY A 3 8.22 1.75 -4.61
N TYR A 4 8.56 0.98 -3.59
CA TYR A 4 8.83 -0.44 -3.69
C TYR A 4 7.96 -1.20 -2.70
N LEU A 5 7.46 -2.36 -3.13
CA LEU A 5 6.69 -3.28 -2.32
C LEU A 5 7.39 -4.64 -2.36
N ALA A 6 7.76 -5.15 -1.18
CA ALA A 6 8.31 -6.49 -1.03
C ALA A 6 7.22 -7.43 -0.53
N LEU A 7 7.19 -8.65 -1.07
CA LEU A 7 6.26 -9.71 -0.67
C LEU A 7 7.02 -10.81 0.06
N ASN A 8 6.31 -11.53 0.92
CA ASN A 8 6.78 -12.78 1.50
C ASN A 8 6.87 -13.88 0.42
N ASP A 9 7.36 -15.05 0.82
CA ASP A 9 7.44 -16.26 0.00
C ASP A 9 6.07 -16.82 -0.43
N ASP A 10 4.98 -16.41 0.23
CA ASP A 10 3.60 -16.72 -0.16
C ASP A 10 3.08 -15.89 -1.34
N PHE A 11 3.86 -14.91 -1.83
CA PHE A 11 3.51 -13.97 -2.91
C PHE A 11 2.17 -13.23 -2.72
N ARG A 12 1.63 -13.22 -1.49
CA ARG A 12 0.32 -12.65 -1.13
C ARG A 12 0.45 -11.60 -0.03
N THR A 13 1.35 -11.83 0.91
CA THR A 13 1.54 -10.99 2.10
C THR A 13 2.70 -10.03 1.90
N ILE A 14 2.48 -8.76 2.26
CA ILE A 14 3.52 -7.73 2.18
C ILE A 14 4.55 -7.92 3.29
N TYR A 15 5.81 -8.07 2.91
CA TYR A 15 6.97 -8.06 3.81
C TYR A 15 7.31 -6.63 4.26
N GLY A 16 7.21 -5.68 3.34
CA GLY A 16 7.48 -4.27 3.61
C GLY A 16 7.18 -3.39 2.41
N ALA A 17 7.07 -2.09 2.66
CA ALA A 17 6.85 -1.07 1.64
C ALA A 17 7.73 0.14 1.91
N VAL A 18 8.07 0.89 0.87
CA VAL A 18 8.63 2.24 0.96
C VAL A 18 8.04 3.11 -0.14
N PHE A 19 7.77 4.37 0.15
CA PHE A 19 7.14 5.30 -0.78
C PHE A 19 7.93 6.60 -0.85
N ASP A 20 7.84 7.26 -2.01
CA ASP A 20 8.52 8.51 -2.28
C ASP A 20 7.69 9.39 -3.24
N HIS A 21 8.00 10.68 -3.25
CA HIS A 21 7.35 11.69 -4.06
C HIS A 21 8.35 12.74 -4.56
N ASP A 22 7.98 13.47 -5.60
CA ASP A 22 8.81 14.58 -6.10
C ASP A 22 8.45 15.92 -5.45
N SER A 23 7.18 16.13 -5.10
CA SER A 23 6.68 17.48 -4.74
C SER A 23 5.42 17.50 -3.87
N GLU A 24 5.21 16.52 -3.00
CA GLU A 24 4.14 16.58 -1.99
C GLU A 24 4.50 17.58 -0.88
N THR A 25 3.48 18.14 -0.23
CA THR A 25 3.65 19.18 0.78
C THR A 25 4.15 18.59 2.12
N PRO A 26 5.25 19.10 2.70
CA PRO A 26 5.71 18.74 4.06
C PRO A 26 4.61 18.89 5.11
N GLY A 27 4.50 17.94 6.04
CA GLY A 27 3.46 17.92 7.07
C GLY A 27 2.06 17.53 6.58
N LEU A 28 1.91 17.21 5.30
CA LEU A 28 0.69 16.67 4.69
C LEU A 28 1.03 15.40 3.89
N GLY A 29 1.02 15.48 2.56
CA GLY A 29 1.28 14.34 1.69
C GLY A 29 2.71 13.80 1.79
N ALA A 30 3.68 14.63 2.15
CA ALA A 30 5.07 14.21 2.21
C ALA A 30 5.34 13.14 3.27
N GLU A 31 4.46 13.02 4.26
CA GLU A 31 4.60 12.03 5.34
C GLU A 31 4.52 10.58 4.84
N ILE A 32 4.17 10.33 3.57
CA ILE A 32 4.24 8.99 2.97
C ILE A 32 5.67 8.41 2.93
N THR A 33 6.71 9.24 3.04
CA THR A 33 8.11 8.79 3.06
C THR A 33 8.57 8.33 4.44
N THR A 34 7.73 8.44 5.45
CA THR A 34 8.06 8.11 6.84
C THR A 34 7.69 6.66 7.19
N SER A 35 8.38 6.10 8.18
CA SER A 35 8.09 4.74 8.67
C SER A 35 6.67 4.61 9.25
N PHE A 36 6.13 5.69 9.83
CA PHE A 36 4.76 5.73 10.32
C PHE A 36 3.74 5.34 9.24
N PHE A 37 3.96 5.77 8.00
CA PHE A 37 3.08 5.43 6.89
C PHE A 37 3.40 4.06 6.29
N SER A 38 4.69 3.70 6.18
CA SER A 38 5.10 2.49 5.47
C SER A 38 5.03 1.21 6.31
N ASP A 39 5.32 1.28 7.61
CA ASP A 39 5.33 0.10 8.50
C ASP A 39 3.98 -0.62 8.59
N PRO A 40 2.81 0.07 8.63
CA PRO A 40 1.51 -0.59 8.67
C PRO A 40 1.19 -1.49 7.46
N PHE A 41 1.92 -1.38 6.36
CA PHE A 41 1.77 -2.26 5.21
C PHE A 41 2.31 -3.68 5.49
N ARG A 42 3.26 -3.85 6.42
CA ARG A 42 3.82 -5.15 6.77
C ARG A 42 2.73 -6.08 7.30
N GLY A 43 2.66 -7.29 6.75
CA GLY A 43 1.65 -8.29 7.10
C GLY A 43 0.28 -8.07 6.47
N LYS A 44 0.08 -7.03 5.66
CA LYS A 44 -1.15 -6.86 4.89
C LYS A 44 -1.16 -7.81 3.69
N SER A 45 -2.31 -8.37 3.38
CA SER A 45 -2.49 -9.24 2.23
C SER A 45 -2.94 -8.43 1.02
N LEU A 46 -2.49 -8.80 -0.17
CA LEU A 46 -2.99 -8.28 -1.45
C LEU A 46 -4.32 -8.93 -1.87
N TYR A 47 -4.74 -9.97 -1.15
CA TYR A 47 -5.86 -10.83 -1.50
C TYR A 47 -6.89 -10.93 -0.36
N SER A 48 -8.15 -11.13 -0.77
CA SER A 48 -9.25 -11.54 0.11
C SER A 48 -9.79 -12.87 -0.40
N GLY A 49 -9.49 -13.96 0.30
CA GLY A 49 -9.59 -15.30 -0.29
C GLY A 49 -8.68 -15.41 -1.51
N ASP A 50 -9.23 -15.81 -2.66
CA ASP A 50 -8.50 -15.91 -3.94
C ASP A 50 -8.65 -14.67 -4.84
N GLN A 51 -9.40 -13.66 -4.37
CA GLN A 51 -9.59 -12.42 -5.12
C GLN A 51 -8.46 -11.44 -4.82
N PHE A 52 -7.76 -10.99 -5.86
CA PHE A 52 -6.83 -9.86 -5.74
C PHE A 52 -7.61 -8.57 -5.48
N VAL A 53 -7.28 -7.88 -4.39
CA VAL A 53 -7.93 -6.64 -3.95
C VAL A 53 -6.97 -5.46 -3.77
N SER A 54 -5.66 -5.71 -3.83
CA SER A 54 -4.61 -4.72 -3.51
C SER A 54 -4.71 -4.24 -2.05
N ILE A 55 -4.06 -3.11 -1.72
CA ILE A 55 -4.18 -2.42 -0.44
C ILE A 55 -4.95 -1.12 -0.60
N SER A 56 -5.99 -0.93 0.22
CA SER A 56 -6.70 0.34 0.35
C SER A 56 -6.01 1.27 1.35
N VAL A 57 -6.00 2.57 1.06
CA VAL A 57 -5.46 3.60 1.95
C VAL A 57 -6.63 4.45 2.47
N LEU A 58 -7.13 4.08 3.63
CA LEU A 58 -8.37 4.64 4.20
C LEU A 58 -8.10 5.94 4.96
N LYS A 59 -9.15 6.67 5.33
CA LYS A 59 -8.97 7.79 6.29
C LYS A 59 -8.39 7.24 7.59
N GLN A 60 -7.51 8.02 8.23
CA GLN A 60 -6.89 7.66 9.50
C GLN A 60 -7.92 7.16 10.54
N GLY A 61 -7.61 6.04 11.22
CA GLY A 61 -8.48 5.38 12.18
C GLY A 61 -9.56 4.48 11.56
N ARG A 62 -9.47 4.13 10.28
CA ARG A 62 -10.49 3.33 9.58
C ARG A 62 -9.99 1.99 9.05
N SER A 63 -8.69 1.71 9.12
CA SER A 63 -8.12 0.43 8.68
C SER A 63 -8.05 -0.65 9.76
N HIS A 64 -8.58 -0.38 10.96
CA HIS A 64 -8.51 -1.31 12.08
C HIS A 64 -9.16 -2.66 11.72
N ASN A 65 -8.46 -3.76 12.02
CA ASN A 65 -8.85 -5.14 11.68
C ASN A 65 -9.09 -5.41 10.18
N ASN A 66 -8.66 -4.54 9.28
CA ASN A 66 -8.72 -4.79 7.85
C ASN A 66 -7.37 -5.35 7.35
N PRO A 67 -7.33 -6.60 6.84
CA PRO A 67 -6.09 -7.22 6.36
C PRO A 67 -5.60 -6.65 5.02
N ASN A 68 -6.45 -5.93 4.29
CA ASN A 68 -6.16 -5.36 2.98
C ASN A 68 -6.19 -3.83 2.99
N ALA A 69 -6.06 -3.20 4.17
CA ALA A 69 -6.06 -1.74 4.27
C ALA A 69 -5.09 -1.21 5.33
N VAL A 70 -4.65 0.01 5.10
CA VAL A 70 -3.87 0.85 6.03
C VAL A 70 -4.54 2.21 6.19
N ASP A 71 -4.14 2.92 7.23
CA ASP A 71 -4.55 4.30 7.45
C ASP A 71 -3.71 5.25 6.59
N GLY A 72 -4.39 6.22 5.99
CA GLY A 72 -3.80 7.32 5.23
C GLY A 72 -3.38 8.50 6.11
N ILE A 73 -2.75 9.48 5.48
CA ILE A 73 -2.27 10.68 6.17
C ILE A 73 -3.41 11.69 6.36
N SER A 74 -3.59 12.17 7.60
CA SER A 74 -4.52 13.26 7.90
C SER A 74 -4.11 14.53 7.15
N GLY A 75 -5.05 15.19 6.47
CA GLY A 75 -4.76 16.32 5.58
C GLY A 75 -4.14 15.93 4.22
N GLY A 76 -3.57 14.73 4.08
CA GLY A 76 -2.97 14.18 2.86
C GLY A 76 -3.90 13.25 2.07
N THR A 77 -5.20 13.57 1.96
CA THR A 77 -6.20 12.66 1.35
C THR A 77 -5.92 12.39 -0.14
N LEU A 78 -5.51 13.40 -0.90
CA LEU A 78 -5.19 13.24 -2.33
C LEU A 78 -3.96 12.35 -2.52
N THR A 79 -2.91 12.59 -1.73
CA THR A 79 -1.70 11.76 -1.71
C THR A 79 -2.00 10.33 -1.31
N SER A 80 -2.81 10.12 -0.27
CA SER A 80 -3.22 8.79 0.20
C SER A 80 -3.95 8.00 -0.90
N ARG A 81 -4.88 8.65 -1.62
CA ARG A 81 -5.54 8.06 -2.80
C ARG A 81 -4.54 7.81 -3.94
N GLY A 82 -3.56 8.69 -4.10
CA GLY A 82 -2.45 8.50 -5.02
C GLY A 82 -1.66 7.23 -4.71
N VAL A 83 -1.35 6.95 -3.44
CA VAL A 83 -0.64 5.73 -3.01
C VAL A 83 -1.50 4.52 -3.33
N GLU A 84 -2.77 4.53 -2.95
CA GLU A 84 -3.69 3.43 -3.21
C GLU A 84 -3.76 3.08 -4.70
N ASN A 85 -3.95 4.09 -5.55
CA ASN A 85 -4.02 3.91 -6.99
C ASN A 85 -2.68 3.43 -7.55
N MET A 86 -1.56 4.02 -7.11
CA MET A 86 -0.23 3.62 -7.54
C MET A 86 0.03 2.14 -7.25
N ILE A 87 -0.26 1.65 -6.04
CA ILE A 87 -0.07 0.23 -5.69
C ILE A 87 -0.93 -0.65 -6.58
N ARG A 88 -2.23 -0.34 -6.70
CA ARG A 88 -3.18 -1.13 -7.50
C ARG A 88 -2.75 -1.21 -8.96
N GLU A 89 -2.45 -0.09 -9.59
CA GLU A 89 -2.07 -0.05 -11.01
C GLU A 89 -0.69 -0.66 -11.26
N SER A 90 0.27 -0.46 -10.34
CA SER A 90 1.61 -1.03 -10.48
C SER A 90 1.61 -2.55 -10.35
N LEU A 91 0.75 -3.13 -9.50
CA LEU A 91 0.70 -4.57 -9.28
C LEU A 91 -0.10 -5.35 -10.33
N LYS A 92 -1.10 -4.73 -10.98
CA LYS A 92 -1.91 -5.35 -12.04
C LYS A 92 -1.09 -6.18 -13.06
N PRO A 93 -0.03 -5.65 -13.68
CA PRO A 93 0.77 -6.43 -14.64
C PRO A 93 1.57 -7.58 -14.01
N TYR A 94 1.82 -7.55 -12.70
CA TYR A 94 2.52 -8.62 -11.97
C TYR A 94 1.60 -9.76 -11.54
N ILE A 95 0.27 -9.58 -11.55
CA ILE A 95 -0.67 -10.61 -11.05
C ILE A 95 -0.51 -11.96 -11.75
N PRO A 96 -0.35 -12.06 -13.09
CA PRO A 96 -0.10 -13.34 -13.74
C PRO A 96 1.21 -14.00 -13.27
N PHE A 97 2.26 -13.20 -13.02
CA PHE A 97 3.53 -13.68 -12.50
C PHE A 97 3.39 -14.18 -11.05
N LEU A 98 2.77 -13.39 -10.17
CA LEU A 98 2.60 -13.74 -8.75
C LEU A 98 1.78 -15.03 -8.59
N ARG A 99 0.68 -15.17 -9.34
CA ARG A 99 -0.16 -16.37 -9.32
C ARG A 99 0.52 -17.63 -9.84
N HIS A 100 1.61 -17.51 -10.60
CA HIS A 100 2.38 -18.68 -11.03
C HIS A 100 3.15 -19.32 -9.87
N TYR A 101 3.47 -18.56 -8.83
CA TYR A 101 4.25 -18.99 -7.67
C TYR A 101 3.42 -19.17 -6.39
N GLU A 102 2.09 -18.97 -6.45
CA GLU A 102 1.15 -19.39 -5.39
C GLU A 102 1.01 -20.91 -5.36
#